data_AF-A0A415GRW8-F1
#
_entry.id   AF-A0A415GRW8-F1
#
_cell.length_a   1.000
_cell.length_b   1.000
_cell.length_c   1.000
_cell.angle_alpha   90.00
_cell.angle_beta   90.00
_cell.angle_gamma   90.00
#
_symmetry.space_group_name_H-M   'P 1'
#
loop_
_entity.id
_entity.type
_entity.pdbx_description
1 polymer ?
#
loop_
_entity_poly.entity_id
_entity_poly.type
_entity_poly.pdbx_seq_one_letter_code
_entity_poly.pdbx_strand_id
1 'polypeptide(L)' 'MANKINIENYIQRLKECQSMDDIESAHADADKVLEEVILKELGDDFKQVVNEYKKVPKWYA' A
#
# COMPACT_ATOMS: atom_id res chain seq x y z
N MET A 1 4.57 13.85 10.58
CA MET A 1 5.89 13.30 10.23
C MET A 1 5.86 11.83 10.54
N ALA A 2 6.23 10.98 9.59
CA ALA A 2 6.19 9.54 9.77
C ALA A 2 7.17 9.07 10.85
N ASN A 3 6.70 8.19 11.74
CA ASN A 3 7.56 7.60 12.76
C ASN A 3 8.53 6.61 12.08
N LYS A 4 9.81 6.63 12.45
CA LYS A 4 10.85 5.77 11.86
C LYS A 4 10.47 4.27 11.93
N ILE A 5 9.82 3.87 13.01
CA ILE A 5 9.29 2.51 13.23
C ILE A 5 8.22 2.13 12.18
N ASN A 6 7.38 3.09 11.76
CA ASN A 6 6.34 2.83 10.75
C ASN A 6 6.97 2.61 9.37
N ILE A 7 7.99 3.39 9.02
CA ILE A 7 8.67 3.30 7.72
C ILE A 7 9.31 1.92 7.55
N GLU A 8 10.06 1.43 8.54
CA GLU A 8 10.69 0.11 8.48
C GLU A 8 9.66 -1.02 8.36
N ASN A 9 8.51 -0.89 9.03
CA ASN A 9 7.41 -1.84 8.91
C ASN A 9 6.80 -1.86 7.49
N TYR A 10 6.51 -0.70 6.89
CA TYR A 10 6.00 -0.65 5.51
C TYR A 10 7.00 -1.24 4.51
N ILE A 11 8.30 -0.92 4.67
CA ILE A 11 9.35 -1.48 3.81
C ILE A 11 9.42 -3.00 3.95
N GLN A 12 9.33 -3.53 5.17
CA GLN A 12 9.38 -4.97 5.41
C GLN A 12 8.21 -5.69 4.73
N ARG A 13 6.98 -5.17 4.87
CA ARG A 13 5.79 -5.71 4.20
C ARG A 13 5.89 -5.68 2.67
N LEU A 14 6.49 -4.62 2.10
CA LEU A 14 6.74 -4.56 0.66
C LEU A 14 7.78 -5.59 0.20
N LYS A 15 8.80 -5.88 1.02
CA LYS A 15 9.78 -6.95 0.71
C LYS A 15 9.16 -8.35 0.78
N GLU A 16 8.20 -8.56 1.69
CA GLU A 16 7.42 -9.80 1.75
C GLU A 16 6.62 -9.99 0.45
N CYS A 17 5.94 -8.93 -0.03
CA CYS A 17 5.22 -8.96 -1.31
C CYS A 17 6.17 -9.31 -2.48
N GLN A 18 7.39 -8.75 -2.51
CA GLN A 18 8.39 -9.06 -3.55
C GLN A 18 8.83 -10.54 -3.57
N SER A 19 8.65 -11.25 -2.45
CA SER A 19 9.11 -12.63 -2.29
C SER A 19 7.99 -13.65 -2.50
N MET A 20 6.76 -13.21 -2.82
CA MET A 20 5.62 -14.09 -3.07
C MET A 20 5.65 -14.61 -4.51
N ASP A 21 5.43 -15.91 -4.69
CA ASP A 21 5.32 -16.54 -6.02
C ASP A 21 4.03 -16.12 -6.76
N ASP A 22 2.97 -15.81 -6.01
CA ASP A 22 1.71 -15.30 -6.56
C ASP A 22 1.80 -13.79 -6.78
N ILE A 23 2.14 -13.41 -8.00
CA ILE A 23 2.33 -12.01 -8.43
C ILE A 23 1.05 -11.19 -8.27
N GLU A 24 -0.13 -11.77 -8.52
CA GLU A 24 -1.39 -11.05 -8.42
C GLU A 24 -1.70 -10.71 -6.96
N SER A 25 -1.60 -11.71 -6.08
CA SER A 25 -1.79 -11.50 -4.64
C SER A 25 -0.73 -10.56 -4.07
N ALA A 26 0.53 -10.68 -4.52
CA ALA A 26 1.63 -9.81 -4.12
C ALA A 26 1.36 -8.34 -4.44
N HIS A 27 0.88 -8.05 -5.65
CA HIS A 27 0.54 -6.68 -6.05
C HIS A 27 -0.69 -6.17 -5.28
N ALA A 28 -1.72 -6.99 -5.11
CA ALA A 28 -2.90 -6.61 -4.34
C ALA A 28 -2.57 -6.28 -2.87
N ASP A 29 -1.59 -6.96 -2.29
CA ASP A 29 -1.11 -6.69 -0.93
C ASP A 29 -0.18 -5.48 -0.87
N ALA A 30 0.69 -5.29 -1.87
CA ALA A 30 1.52 -4.09 -1.99
C ALA A 30 0.65 -2.81 -2.11
N ASP A 31 -0.45 -2.86 -2.87
CA ASP A 31 -1.41 -1.76 -2.99
C ASP A 31 -1.97 -1.37 -1.62
N LYS A 32 -2.35 -2.34 -0.80
CA LYS A 32 -2.84 -2.08 0.58
C LYS A 32 -1.79 -1.38 1.43
N VAL A 33 -0.52 -1.77 1.30
CA VAL A 33 0.57 -1.12 2.04
C VAL A 33 0.70 0.35 1.62
N LEU A 34 0.64 0.64 0.32
CA LEU A 34 0.71 2.01 -0.19
C LEU A 34 -0.50 2.85 0.26
N GLU A 35 -1.71 2.30 0.21
CA GLU A 35 -2.91 2.97 0.75
C GLU A 35 -2.73 3.34 2.22
N GLU A 36 -2.18 2.43 3.04
CA GLU A 36 -1.92 2.69 4.45
C GLU A 36 -0.89 3.80 4.66
N VAL A 37 0.20 3.80 3.89
CA VAL A 37 1.22 4.87 3.93
C VAL A 37 0.57 6.21 3.64
N ILE A 38 -0.27 6.27 2.60
CA ILE A 38 -0.96 7.51 2.21
C ILE A 38 -1.91 7.97 3.32
N LEU A 39 -2.75 7.08 3.85
CA LEU A 39 -3.74 7.44 4.87
C LEU A 39 -3.12 7.80 6.22
N LYS A 40 -2.06 7.11 6.64
CA LYS A 40 -1.48 7.25 7.98
C LYS A 40 -0.36 8.29 8.04
N GLU A 41 0.41 8.45 6.97
CA GLU A 41 1.63 9.27 6.99
C GLU A 41 1.51 10.60 6.23
N LEU A 42 0.75 10.63 5.13
CA LEU A 42 0.56 11.82 4.29
C LEU A 42 -0.65 12.67 4.70
N GLY A 43 -1.61 12.10 5.45
CA GLY A 43 -2.70 12.82 6.12
C GLY A 43 -4.03 12.82 5.35
N ASP A 44 -5.04 13.46 5.96
CA ASP A 44 -6.44 13.39 5.52
C ASP A 44 -6.69 13.96 4.11
N ASP A 45 -5.88 14.91 3.65
CA ASP A 45 -6.01 15.50 2.31
C ASP A 45 -5.86 14.45 1.20
N PHE A 46 -5.07 13.40 1.44
CA PHE A 46 -4.86 12.32 0.47
C PHE A 46 -5.90 11.20 0.57
N LYS A 47 -6.83 11.27 1.52
CA LYS A 47 -7.90 10.28 1.66
C LYS A 47 -8.80 10.24 0.42
N GLN A 48 -9.02 11.39 -0.23
CA GLN A 48 -9.78 11.46 -1.48
C GLN A 48 -9.07 10.70 -2.61
N VAL A 49 -7.74 10.79 -2.68
CA VAL A 49 -6.93 10.06 -3.68
C VAL A 49 -7.07 8.56 -3.48
N VAL A 50 -6.96 8.07 -2.25
CA VAL A 50 -7.13 6.64 -1.93
C VAL A 50 -8.55 6.16 -2.24
N ASN A 51 -9.57 7.00 -1.98
CA ASN A 51 -10.95 6.68 -2.30
C ASN A 51 -11.18 6.54 -3.82
N GLU A 52 -10.63 7.43 -4.64
CA GLU A 52 -10.75 7.30 -6.10
C GLU A 52 -9.92 6.11 -6.61
N TYR A 53 -8.74 5.87 -6.07
CA TYR A 53 -7.91 4.70 -6.40
C TYR A 53 -8.66 3.38 -6.17
N LYS A 54 -9.40 3.24 -5.07
CA LYS A 54 -10.21 2.04 -4.77
C LYS A 54 -11.34 1.76 -5.77
N LYS A 55 -11.76 2.75 -6.55
CA LYS A 55 -12.79 2.58 -7.58
C LYS A 55 -12.21 2.06 -8.90
N VAL A 56 -10.89 2.15 -9.07
CA VAL A 56 -10.23 1.60 -10.25
C VAL A 56 -10.46 0.08 -10.26
N PRO A 57 -10.98 -0.48 -11.36
CA PRO A 57 -11.09 -1.93 -11.49
C PRO A 57 -9.72 -2.55 -11.24
N LYS A 58 -9.66 -3.48 -10.28
CA LYS A 58 -8.40 -4.17 -10.01
C LYS A 58 -8.02 -4.99 -11.23
N TRP A 59 -6.74 -4.90 -11.58
CA TRP A 59 -6.16 -5.81 -12.56
C TRP A 59 -6.11 -7.19 -11.89
N TYR A 60 -6.99 -8.10 -12.32
CA TYR A 60 -6.82 -9.54 -12.16
C TYR A 60 -6.02 -9.96 -13.40
N ALA A 61 -4.79 -10.45 -13.21
CA ALA A 61 -3.90 -10.76 -14.33
C ALA A 61 -4.34 -12.02 -15.07
#